data_AF-A0A834Y5U6-F1
#
_entry.id   AF-A0A834Y5U6-F1
#
_cell.length_a   1.000
_cell.length_b   1.000
_cell.length_c   1.000
_cell.angle_alpha   90.00
_cell.angle_beta   90.00
_cell.angle_gamma   90.00
#
_symmetry.space_group_name_H-M   'P 1'
#
loop_
_entity.id
_entity.type
_entity.pdbx_description
1 polymer ?
#
loop_
_entity_poly.entity_id
_entity_poly.type
_entity_poly.pdbx_seq_one_letter_code
_entity_poly.pdbx_strand_id
1 'polypeptide(L)'
;MAGLSTSLRPSPTSSHQSFSSRILLLLTIIPLTLAAFAFTLQWRGGLRDPTTRWSPDNHEFPGMGSSPPAILSHSSSISSSDCVELLGRSSSPSFPYFHDWKFNYDSGLRPQFLVILYPVDVGFGMYVLLLIGFLMSSAKRRAVYVAYICITTSTSAGLEQILPWIFYHKVIGITTFFLFVEGNAASYNVSKILESIPGVKVIYRTRELEEQQAKSRIWNETWLSSFFYKPCNYELFVKQSLNMEMAIVMARDAGVDWIIHLDTDELLHPAGSREYSLRQLLLDVPGNVDTVIFPNYESSVERDDINEPFSEVSMFKKNYDHLPKDTYFGMYKESTRGNPNYFFTYGNGKSAARVQDHLRPNGAHRWHNYMKTPREIKLEEAAVLHYTYPKFSDLTSRRDRCGCKPTKEDVKRCFMLEFDRAVSTNA
;
A
#
# COMPACT_ATOMS: atom_id res chain seq x y z
N MET A 1 72.17 -47.67 42.84
CA MET A 1 70.86 -48.32 43.03
C MET A 1 70.03 -47.37 43.89
N ALA A 2 69.08 -46.58 43.36
CA ALA A 2 67.69 -46.95 42.99
C ALA A 2 66.96 -47.65 44.16
N GLY A 3 65.81 -47.22 44.69
CA GLY A 3 64.85 -46.14 44.42
C GLY A 3 63.59 -46.35 45.31
N LEU A 4 62.56 -45.51 45.09
CA LEU A 4 61.12 -45.62 45.48
C LEU A 4 60.59 -44.91 46.76
N SER A 5 60.18 -43.66 46.55
CA SER A 5 58.83 -43.07 46.66
C SER A 5 57.73 -43.74 47.52
N THR A 6 57.03 -42.95 48.35
CA THR A 6 55.56 -42.71 48.23
C THR A 6 55.08 -41.58 49.16
N SER A 7 54.27 -40.67 48.60
CA SER A 7 53.63 -39.52 49.26
C SER A 7 52.12 -39.78 49.37
N LEU A 8 51.55 -39.57 50.56
CA LEU A 8 50.12 -39.70 50.85
C LEU A 8 49.35 -38.48 50.31
N ARG A 9 48.31 -38.73 49.51
CA ARG A 9 47.43 -37.73 48.89
C ARG A 9 46.17 -37.53 49.74
N PRO A 10 45.73 -36.29 50.04
CA PRO A 10 44.40 -36.05 50.61
C PRO A 10 43.32 -35.95 49.52
N SER A 11 42.13 -36.47 49.83
CA SER A 11 40.92 -36.50 49.01
C SER A 11 40.23 -35.12 48.90
N PRO A 12 39.69 -34.71 47.74
CA PRO A 12 38.81 -33.55 47.64
C PRO A 12 37.36 -33.96 47.35
N THR A 13 36.45 -33.81 48.32
CA THR A 13 35.00 -33.89 48.08
C THR A 13 34.25 -32.82 48.86
N SER A 14 34.14 -31.62 48.29
CA SER A 14 33.18 -30.59 48.77
C SER A 14 32.72 -29.58 47.70
N SER A 15 33.28 -29.55 46.49
CA SER A 15 32.90 -28.57 45.45
C SER A 15 31.73 -28.99 44.55
N HIS A 16 31.45 -30.29 44.42
CA HIS A 16 30.43 -30.79 43.48
C HIS A 16 28.97 -30.61 43.96
N GLN A 17 28.71 -30.63 45.28
CA GLN A 17 27.34 -30.48 45.81
C GLN A 17 26.75 -29.07 45.57
N SER A 18 27.58 -28.02 45.67
CA SER A 18 27.16 -26.63 45.44
C SER A 18 26.73 -26.40 43.98
N PHE A 19 27.46 -26.98 43.03
CA PHE A 19 27.18 -26.81 41.60
C PHE A 19 25.90 -27.55 41.17
N SER A 20 25.72 -28.79 41.61
CA SER A 20 24.50 -29.56 41.33
C SER A 20 23.24 -28.91 41.91
N SER A 21 23.32 -28.32 43.11
CA SER A 21 22.18 -27.61 43.72
C SER A 21 21.77 -26.35 42.94
N ARG A 22 22.74 -25.61 42.40
CA ARG A 22 22.49 -24.39 41.60
C ARG A 22 21.91 -24.72 40.22
N ILE A 23 22.33 -25.83 39.62
CA ILE A 23 21.75 -26.31 38.36
C ILE A 23 20.32 -26.77 38.57
N LEU A 24 20.03 -27.50 39.65
CA LEU A 24 18.65 -27.91 39.98
C LEU A 24 17.74 -26.71 40.28
N LEU A 25 18.27 -25.67 40.91
CA LEU A 25 17.55 -24.41 41.13
C LEU A 25 17.23 -23.69 39.81
N LEU A 26 18.19 -23.63 38.87
CA LEU A 26 17.97 -23.03 37.55
C LEU A 26 16.98 -23.84 36.71
N LEU A 27 17.09 -25.18 36.75
CA LEU A 27 16.17 -26.10 36.06
C LEU A 27 14.75 -26.09 36.61
N THR A 28 14.51 -25.52 37.79
CA THR A 28 13.17 -25.41 38.39
C THR A 28 12.59 -24.01 38.25
N ILE A 29 13.39 -22.97 38.52
CA ILE A 29 12.91 -21.58 38.45
C ILE A 29 12.67 -21.13 37.00
N ILE A 30 13.52 -21.53 36.05
CA ILE A 30 13.38 -21.09 34.64
C ILE A 30 12.09 -21.63 34.01
N PRO A 31 11.74 -22.93 34.12
CA PRO A 31 10.48 -23.42 33.57
C PRO A 31 9.25 -22.84 34.27
N LEU A 32 9.31 -22.64 35.60
CA LEU A 32 8.20 -22.05 36.37
C LEU A 32 7.92 -20.59 35.98
N THR A 33 8.97 -19.80 35.76
CA THR A 33 8.83 -18.41 35.32
C THR A 33 8.33 -18.32 33.87
N LEU A 34 8.81 -19.20 32.97
CA LEU A 34 8.29 -19.30 31.60
C LEU A 34 6.81 -19.75 31.58
N ALA A 35 6.43 -20.71 32.42
CA ALA A 35 5.05 -21.18 32.52
C ALA A 35 4.11 -20.09 33.07
N ALA A 36 4.53 -19.36 34.11
CA ALA A 36 3.78 -18.23 34.64
C ALA A 36 3.63 -17.11 33.60
N PHE A 37 4.69 -16.81 32.84
CA PHE A 37 4.65 -15.83 31.77
C PHE A 37 3.69 -16.26 30.64
N ALA A 38 3.77 -17.51 30.17
CA ALA A 38 2.85 -18.06 29.20
C ALA A 38 1.39 -18.01 29.69
N PHE A 39 1.15 -18.37 30.96
CA PHE A 39 -0.18 -18.27 31.58
C PHE A 39 -0.70 -16.84 31.60
N THR A 40 0.13 -15.84 31.92
CA THR A 40 -0.30 -14.43 31.87
C THR A 40 -0.63 -13.94 30.46
N LEU A 41 0.10 -14.41 29.45
CA LEU A 41 -0.21 -14.12 28.04
C LEU A 41 -1.53 -14.78 27.62
N GLN A 42 -1.78 -16.01 28.06
CA GLN A 42 -3.02 -16.73 27.78
C GLN A 42 -4.23 -16.14 28.52
N TRP A 43 -4.03 -15.62 29.73
CA TRP A 43 -5.06 -15.00 30.57
C TRP A 43 -5.47 -13.60 30.10
N ARG A 44 -4.61 -12.88 29.36
CA ARG A 44 -4.90 -11.51 28.87
C ARG A 44 -5.52 -11.40 27.47
N GLY A 45 -5.91 -12.51 26.85
CA GLY A 45 -6.73 -12.48 25.63
C GLY A 45 -6.24 -13.46 24.57
N GLY A 46 -7.11 -14.39 24.21
CA GLY A 46 -6.81 -15.50 23.31
C GLY A 46 -6.30 -15.06 21.94
N LEU A 47 -5.08 -15.48 21.62
CA LEU A 47 -4.65 -15.74 20.25
C LEU A 47 -5.51 -16.88 19.69
N ARG A 48 -6.56 -16.52 18.93
CA ARG A 48 -7.26 -17.49 18.08
C ARG A 48 -6.33 -17.86 16.93
N ASP A 49 -5.90 -19.11 16.93
CA ASP A 49 -5.17 -19.71 15.82
C ASP A 49 -6.11 -19.90 14.61
N PRO A 50 -5.76 -19.41 13.39
CA PRO A 50 -6.57 -19.62 12.19
C PRO A 50 -6.58 -21.06 11.67
N THR A 51 -5.74 -21.95 12.22
CA THR A 51 -5.48 -23.26 11.61
C THR A 51 -6.45 -24.39 12.01
N THR A 52 -7.38 -24.17 12.96
CA THR A 52 -8.31 -25.23 13.41
C THR A 52 -9.69 -25.22 12.71
N ARG A 53 -9.84 -24.57 11.54
CA ARG A 53 -11.15 -24.49 10.83
C ARG A 53 -11.27 -25.32 9.55
N TRP A 54 -10.37 -26.26 9.29
CA TRP A 54 -10.42 -27.16 8.12
C TRP A 54 -10.06 -28.55 8.65
N SER A 55 -10.76 -29.67 8.49
CA SER A 55 -11.88 -30.21 7.68
C SER A 55 -12.40 -31.47 8.45
N PRO A 56 -13.32 -32.36 8.00
CA PRO A 56 -13.92 -32.53 6.65
C PRO A 56 -15.45 -32.69 6.66
N ASP A 57 -16.11 -32.42 5.53
CA ASP A 57 -17.23 -33.24 5.09
C ASP A 57 -17.38 -33.11 3.56
N ASN A 58 -17.30 -34.26 2.90
CA ASN A 58 -17.63 -34.44 1.50
C ASN A 58 -19.16 -34.36 1.35
N HIS A 59 -19.67 -33.75 0.29
CA HIS A 59 -20.49 -34.40 -0.74
C HIS A 59 -21.15 -33.37 -1.69
N GLU A 60 -20.82 -33.55 -2.97
CA GLU A 60 -21.63 -33.31 -4.18
C GLU A 60 -21.87 -31.88 -4.72
N PHE A 61 -21.50 -31.73 -6.00
CA PHE A 61 -21.73 -30.56 -6.85
C PHE A 61 -23.23 -30.44 -7.25
N PRO A 62 -23.90 -29.29 -7.06
CA PRO A 62 -25.27 -29.10 -7.53
C PRO A 62 -25.27 -28.76 -9.03
N GLY A 63 -25.63 -29.73 -9.88
CA GLY A 63 -25.68 -29.54 -11.34
C GLY A 63 -26.27 -30.70 -12.15
N MET A 64 -26.89 -31.70 -11.51
CA MET A 64 -27.56 -32.79 -12.23
C MET A 64 -28.86 -33.15 -11.52
N GLY A 65 -29.99 -32.75 -12.12
CA GLY A 65 -31.33 -33.04 -11.62
C GLY A 65 -32.38 -32.08 -12.20
N SER A 66 -33.23 -32.62 -13.06
CA SER A 66 -34.32 -32.01 -13.82
C SER A 66 -35.39 -31.27 -12.99
N SER A 67 -35.81 -30.09 -13.46
CA SER A 67 -37.06 -29.38 -13.07
C SER A 67 -38.31 -30.01 -13.72
N PRO A 68 -39.58 -29.61 -13.41
CA PRO A 68 -40.27 -29.14 -12.18
C PRO A 68 -41.60 -29.99 -11.98
N PRO A 69 -42.71 -29.64 -11.24
CA PRO A 69 -43.09 -28.35 -10.61
C PRO A 69 -43.82 -28.34 -9.24
N ALA A 70 -43.85 -27.11 -8.68
CA ALA A 70 -44.80 -26.44 -7.78
C ALA A 70 -45.81 -27.24 -6.94
N ILE A 71 -45.76 -27.05 -5.60
CA ILE A 71 -46.95 -27.09 -4.73
C ILE A 71 -46.84 -26.00 -3.64
N LEU A 72 -47.85 -25.13 -3.60
CA LEU A 72 -48.25 -24.28 -2.49
C LEU A 72 -48.71 -25.13 -1.31
N SER A 73 -48.25 -24.83 -0.08
CA SER A 73 -49.07 -25.09 1.10
C SER A 73 -48.77 -24.10 2.23
N HIS A 74 -49.84 -23.44 2.66
CA HIS A 74 -49.94 -22.67 3.88
C HIS A 74 -49.97 -23.60 5.10
N SER A 75 -49.27 -23.21 6.16
CA SER A 75 -49.69 -23.51 7.54
C SER A 75 -49.16 -22.45 8.50
N SER A 76 -50.09 -21.81 9.18
CA SER A 76 -49.96 -20.77 10.21
C SER A 76 -49.79 -21.37 11.60
N SER A 77 -49.49 -20.48 12.58
CA SER A 77 -49.44 -20.66 14.05
C SER A 77 -48.01 -20.91 14.61
N ILE A 78 -47.44 -20.20 15.60
CA ILE A 78 -47.92 -19.28 16.66
C ILE A 78 -46.73 -18.44 17.21
N SER A 79 -46.97 -17.14 17.43
CA SER A 79 -46.51 -16.24 18.52
C SER A 79 -45.03 -16.18 18.98
N SER A 80 -44.37 -15.07 18.69
CA SER A 80 -44.01 -14.08 19.74
C SER A 80 -43.70 -12.71 19.12
N SER A 81 -44.32 -11.68 19.69
CA SER A 81 -44.26 -10.28 19.31
C SER A 81 -42.85 -9.68 19.39
N ASP A 82 -42.40 -9.05 18.30
CA ASP A 82 -41.50 -7.89 18.38
C ASP A 82 -41.86 -6.91 17.27
N CYS A 83 -42.74 -5.96 17.61
CA CYS A 83 -43.14 -4.86 16.76
C CYS A 83 -42.03 -3.80 16.70
N VAL A 84 -40.91 -4.09 16.04
CA VAL A 84 -39.84 -3.09 15.73
C VAL A 84 -39.23 -3.26 14.32
N GLU A 85 -39.72 -4.15 13.45
CA GLU A 85 -39.17 -4.33 12.08
C GLU A 85 -39.94 -3.64 10.94
N LEU A 86 -40.94 -2.79 11.24
CA LEU A 86 -41.76 -2.11 10.23
C LEU A 86 -41.37 -0.64 9.98
N LEU A 87 -40.06 -0.38 9.83
CA LEU A 87 -39.58 0.74 9.02
C LEU A 87 -38.50 0.22 8.09
N GLY A 88 -38.92 -0.03 6.84
CA GLY A 88 -38.12 -0.67 5.82
C GLY A 88 -36.80 0.05 5.54
N ARG A 89 -35.70 -0.67 5.75
CA ARG A 89 -34.58 -0.60 4.83
C ARG A 89 -34.86 -1.65 3.75
N SER A 90 -35.15 -1.22 2.54
CA SER A 90 -35.03 -2.12 1.39
C SER A 90 -33.57 -2.56 1.32
N SER A 91 -33.24 -3.74 1.83
CA SER A 91 -31.94 -4.36 1.61
C SER A 91 -31.93 -4.94 0.20
N SER A 92 -32.05 -4.06 -0.80
CA SER A 92 -31.46 -4.37 -2.10
C SER A 92 -29.96 -4.57 -1.83
N PRO A 93 -29.34 -5.66 -2.29
CA PRO A 93 -27.90 -5.81 -2.15
C PRO A 93 -27.23 -4.58 -2.79
N SER A 94 -26.60 -3.75 -1.97
CA SER A 94 -25.85 -2.58 -2.42
C SER A 94 -24.41 -2.98 -2.72
N PHE A 95 -23.82 -2.38 -3.74
CA PHE A 95 -22.45 -2.71 -4.12
C PHE A 95 -21.49 -2.44 -2.96
N PRO A 96 -20.47 -3.28 -2.71
CA PRO A 96 -19.51 -3.10 -1.62
C PRO A 96 -18.55 -1.94 -1.91
N TYR A 97 -19.00 -0.72 -1.65
CA TYR A 97 -18.14 0.45 -1.60
C TYR A 97 -17.26 0.40 -0.35
N PHE A 98 -16.08 1.00 -0.46
CA PHE A 98 -15.30 1.41 0.69
C PHE A 98 -15.85 2.74 1.19
N HIS A 99 -16.40 2.74 2.40
CA HIS A 99 -17.07 3.88 3.03
C HIS A 99 -16.23 4.44 4.18
N ASP A 100 -16.63 5.62 4.66
CA ASP A 100 -16.13 6.24 5.89
C ASP A 100 -14.62 6.48 5.89
N TRP A 101 -14.00 6.60 4.71
CA TRP A 101 -12.63 7.07 4.61
C TRP A 101 -12.53 8.49 5.20
N LYS A 102 -11.49 8.71 6.01
CA LYS A 102 -11.22 10.01 6.63
C LYS A 102 -9.75 10.35 6.50
N PHE A 103 -9.48 11.43 5.80
CA PHE A 103 -8.17 12.08 5.81
C PHE A 103 -8.15 13.10 6.94
N ASN A 104 -7.68 12.68 8.12
CA ASN A 104 -7.57 13.57 9.27
C ASN A 104 -6.21 14.28 9.22
N TYR A 105 -6.22 15.61 9.20
CA TYR A 105 -5.06 16.42 9.57
C TYR A 105 -5.43 17.30 10.76
N ASP A 106 -4.68 17.20 11.86
CA ASP A 106 -4.78 18.18 12.94
C ASP A 106 -4.09 19.48 12.49
N SER A 107 -4.62 20.62 12.94
CA SER A 107 -4.07 21.96 12.65
C SER A 107 -2.64 22.19 13.18
N GLY A 108 -2.05 21.21 13.87
CA GLY A 108 -0.65 21.18 14.28
C GLY A 108 0.16 20.17 13.48
N LEU A 109 0.99 20.64 12.55
CA LEU A 109 2.05 19.85 11.89
C LEU A 109 3.18 19.46 12.88
N ARG A 110 2.88 18.72 13.95
CA ARG A 110 3.88 18.19 14.89
C ARG A 110 3.55 16.76 15.32
N PRO A 111 4.39 15.77 14.98
CA PRO A 111 4.35 14.48 15.65
C PRO A 111 4.95 14.61 17.06
N GLN A 112 4.18 14.28 18.10
CA GLN A 112 4.71 14.10 19.45
C GLN A 112 5.33 12.70 19.55
N PHE A 113 6.65 12.59 19.52
CA PHE A 113 7.35 11.40 20.04
C PHE A 113 7.60 11.60 21.53
N LEU A 114 6.72 11.05 22.35
CA LEU A 114 6.97 10.90 23.78
C LEU A 114 7.89 9.69 23.99
N VAL A 115 9.21 9.93 23.98
CA VAL A 115 10.18 8.97 24.51
C VAL A 115 10.04 9.00 26.03
N ILE A 116 9.25 8.09 26.59
CA ILE A 116 9.23 7.87 28.05
C ILE A 116 10.47 7.04 28.41
N LEU A 117 11.58 7.71 28.72
CA LEU A 117 12.65 7.11 29.51
C LEU A 117 12.27 7.29 30.98
N TYR A 118 11.75 6.23 31.61
CA TYR A 118 11.72 6.17 33.07
C TYR A 118 13.15 5.85 33.56
N PRO A 119 13.71 6.63 34.51
CA PRO A 119 14.93 6.22 35.19
C PRO A 119 14.54 5.14 36.20
N VAL A 120 14.94 3.90 35.93
CA VAL A 120 14.99 2.87 36.98
C VAL A 120 16.42 2.92 37.52
N ASP A 121 16.57 3.33 38.78
CA ASP A 121 17.84 3.24 39.50
C ASP A 121 18.21 1.76 39.65
N VAL A 122 19.09 1.29 38.77
CA VAL A 122 19.59 -0.07 38.82
C VAL A 122 21.02 -0.07 39.35
N GLY A 123 21.19 -0.60 40.56
CA GLY A 123 22.49 -0.71 41.23
C GLY A 123 23.56 -1.42 40.40
N PHE A 124 24.82 -1.05 40.67
CA PHE A 124 26.06 -1.40 39.95
C PHE A 124 26.24 -2.90 39.61
N GLY A 125 25.60 -3.81 40.36
CA GLY A 125 25.64 -5.26 40.10
C GLY A 125 24.84 -5.72 38.87
N MET A 126 23.78 -5.02 38.47
CA MET A 126 22.96 -5.39 37.32
C MET A 126 23.57 -4.90 35.99
N TYR A 127 24.42 -3.88 36.03
CA TYR A 127 25.20 -3.42 34.88
C TYR A 127 26.14 -4.51 34.37
N VAL A 128 26.77 -5.27 35.27
CA VAL A 128 27.69 -6.37 34.91
C VAL A 128 26.93 -7.57 34.32
N LEU A 129 25.74 -7.88 34.85
CA LEU A 129 24.87 -8.92 34.29
C LEU A 129 24.25 -8.53 32.94
N LEU A 130 23.88 -7.26 32.75
CA LEU A 130 23.45 -6.72 31.46
C LEU A 130 24.60 -6.71 30.45
N LEU A 131 25.83 -6.37 30.85
CA LEU A 131 27.01 -6.42 29.98
C LEU A 131 27.38 -7.85 29.56
N ILE A 132 27.30 -8.83 30.48
CA ILE A 132 27.55 -10.24 30.15
C ILE A 132 26.41 -10.80 29.30
N GLY A 133 25.15 -10.43 29.55
CA GLY A 133 24.02 -10.76 28.68
C GLY A 133 24.14 -10.13 27.28
N PHE A 134 24.68 -8.92 27.18
CA PHE A 134 24.91 -8.21 25.92
C PHE A 134 26.12 -8.76 25.14
N LEU A 135 27.13 -9.28 25.84
CA LEU A 135 28.28 -9.99 25.25
C LEU A 135 27.97 -11.44 24.85
N MET A 136 27.07 -12.12 25.58
CA MET A 136 26.63 -13.48 25.25
C MET A 136 25.44 -13.52 24.28
N SER A 137 24.71 -12.42 24.10
CA SER A 137 23.76 -12.23 22.99
C SER A 137 24.48 -11.80 21.71
N SER A 138 25.51 -12.55 21.31
CA SER A 138 26.09 -12.51 19.96
C SER A 138 25.24 -13.31 18.95
N ALA A 139 23.98 -13.57 19.27
CA ALA A 139 22.98 -14.10 18.36
C ALA A 139 22.31 -12.92 17.61
N LYS A 140 22.88 -12.58 16.45
CA LYS A 140 22.32 -11.68 15.42
C LYS A 140 21.68 -10.40 15.98
N ARG A 141 22.47 -9.33 16.14
CA ARG A 141 21.92 -7.98 15.91
C ARG A 141 21.38 -7.96 14.48
N ARG A 142 20.06 -8.15 14.30
CA ARG A 142 19.41 -7.80 13.04
C ARG A 142 19.66 -6.30 12.88
N ALA A 143 20.51 -5.92 11.93
CA ALA A 143 20.53 -4.54 11.47
C ALA A 143 19.08 -4.16 11.16
N VAL A 144 18.58 -3.11 11.81
CA VAL A 144 17.24 -2.59 11.54
C VAL A 144 17.34 -1.95 10.17
N TYR A 145 17.02 -2.71 9.13
CA TYR A 145 16.95 -2.20 7.78
C TYR A 145 15.77 -1.24 7.70
N VAL A 146 16.03 0.00 7.33
CA VAL A 146 14.98 1.00 7.11
C VAL A 146 14.77 1.09 5.61
N ALA A 147 13.58 0.71 5.14
CA ALA A 147 13.25 0.85 3.72
C ALA A 147 13.10 2.33 3.35
N TYR A 148 13.91 2.79 2.40
CA TYR A 148 13.81 4.09 1.76
C TYR A 148 12.90 3.98 0.55
N ILE A 149 11.85 4.80 0.53
CA ILE A 149 10.81 4.72 -0.49
C ILE A 149 10.71 6.08 -1.16
N CYS A 150 10.71 6.09 -2.49
CA CYS A 150 10.48 7.29 -3.26
C CYS A 150 9.18 7.25 -4.07
N ILE A 151 8.58 8.43 -4.24
CA ILE A 151 7.54 8.64 -5.23
C ILE A 151 8.12 9.47 -6.37
N THR A 152 7.78 9.09 -7.60
CA THR A 152 7.90 9.95 -8.78
C THR A 152 6.52 10.34 -9.27
N THR A 153 6.35 11.60 -9.67
CA THR A 153 5.08 12.11 -10.20
C THR A 153 5.34 13.17 -11.25
N SER A 154 4.39 13.35 -12.16
CA SER A 154 4.36 14.45 -13.12
C SER A 154 3.12 15.29 -12.85
N THR A 155 3.28 16.58 -12.54
CA THR A 155 2.16 17.42 -12.12
C THR A 155 2.27 18.86 -12.60
N SER A 156 1.10 19.45 -12.85
CA SER A 156 0.92 20.88 -13.13
C SER A 156 0.04 21.58 -12.09
N ALA A 157 -0.32 20.88 -11.01
CA ALA A 157 -1.24 21.35 -9.97
C ALA A 157 -0.63 22.46 -9.10
N GLY A 158 -1.48 23.15 -8.33
CA GLY A 158 -1.04 24.12 -7.33
C GLY A 158 -0.72 23.48 -5.98
N LEU A 159 -0.33 24.32 -5.02
CA LEU A 159 0.05 23.90 -3.67
C LEU A 159 -1.12 23.29 -2.89
N GLU A 160 -2.34 23.72 -3.16
CA GLU A 160 -3.58 23.23 -2.56
C GLU A 160 -3.75 21.72 -2.74
N GLN A 161 -3.31 21.18 -3.88
CA GLN A 161 -3.35 19.74 -4.15
C GLN A 161 -2.05 19.05 -3.74
N ILE A 162 -0.89 19.67 -4.04
CA ILE A 162 0.41 19.02 -3.87
C ILE A 162 0.81 18.89 -2.39
N LEU A 163 0.55 19.90 -1.55
CA LEU A 163 1.00 19.88 -0.16
C LEU A 163 0.33 18.78 0.68
N PRO A 164 -1.02 18.66 0.73
CA PRO A 164 -1.66 17.58 1.48
C PRO A 164 -1.18 16.21 1.01
N TRP A 165 -1.01 16.05 -0.31
CA TRP A 165 -0.50 14.83 -0.92
C TRP A 165 0.93 14.50 -0.46
N ILE A 166 1.86 15.45 -0.47
CA ILE A 166 3.24 15.23 0.02
C ILE A 166 3.24 14.86 1.51
N PHE A 167 2.54 15.64 2.34
CA PHE A 167 2.60 15.44 3.79
C PHE A 167 1.96 14.13 4.22
N TYR A 168 0.85 13.74 3.61
CA TYR A 168 0.27 12.41 3.82
C TYR A 168 1.26 11.29 3.52
N HIS A 169 1.89 11.34 2.35
CA HIS A 169 2.82 10.31 1.92
C HIS A 169 4.08 10.27 2.80
N LYS A 170 4.53 11.42 3.31
CA LYS A 170 5.61 11.49 4.31
C LYS A 170 5.22 10.78 5.61
N VAL A 171 4.01 11.01 6.11
CA VAL A 171 3.52 10.39 7.36
C VAL A 171 3.51 8.86 7.27
N ILE A 172 3.06 8.30 6.14
CA ILE A 172 3.02 6.84 5.96
C ILE A 172 4.40 6.21 5.61
N GLY A 173 5.45 7.03 5.46
CA GLY A 173 6.84 6.57 5.42
C GLY A 173 7.63 6.85 4.14
N ILE A 174 7.10 7.59 3.17
CA ILE A 174 7.84 8.03 1.98
C ILE A 174 8.92 9.04 2.36
N THR A 175 10.15 8.80 1.90
CA THR A 175 11.31 9.61 2.26
C THR A 175 11.70 10.61 1.17
N THR A 176 11.48 10.24 -0.10
CA THR A 176 11.97 11.00 -1.26
C THR A 176 10.88 11.23 -2.28
N PHE A 177 10.82 12.42 -2.87
CA PHE A 177 9.85 12.78 -3.91
C PHE A 177 10.60 13.36 -5.10
N PHE A 178 10.37 12.81 -6.29
CA PHE A 178 10.81 13.35 -7.57
C PHE A 178 9.62 13.96 -8.29
N LEU A 179 9.45 15.28 -8.17
CA LEU A 179 8.32 16.02 -8.74
C LEU A 179 8.73 16.61 -10.09
N PHE A 180 8.25 16.02 -11.18
CA PHE A 180 8.39 16.62 -12.51
C PHE A 180 7.29 17.66 -12.69
N VAL A 181 7.68 18.94 -12.69
CA VAL A 181 6.74 20.06 -12.62
C VAL A 181 6.57 20.77 -13.95
N GLU A 182 5.33 21.12 -14.24
CA GLU A 182 4.91 22.00 -15.35
C GLU A 182 3.83 22.98 -14.85
N GLY A 183 3.38 23.92 -15.69
CA GLY A 183 2.24 24.79 -15.36
C GLY A 183 2.38 25.52 -14.02
N ASN A 184 1.37 25.41 -13.15
CA ASN A 184 1.37 26.08 -11.85
C ASN A 184 2.45 25.54 -10.91
N ALA A 185 2.68 24.22 -10.93
CA ALA A 185 3.71 23.56 -10.13
C ALA A 185 5.13 24.06 -10.44
N ALA A 186 5.38 24.50 -11.69
CA ALA A 186 6.66 25.04 -12.14
C ALA A 186 6.81 26.56 -11.89
N SER A 187 5.77 27.24 -11.41
CA SER A 187 5.85 28.67 -11.12
C SER A 187 6.79 28.95 -9.95
N TYR A 188 7.54 30.06 -10.02
CA TYR A 188 8.59 30.39 -9.04
C TYR A 188 8.14 30.30 -7.57
N ASN A 189 6.96 30.83 -7.25
CA ASN A 189 6.47 30.83 -5.87
C ASN A 189 6.10 29.42 -5.40
N VAL A 190 5.47 28.62 -6.27
CA VAL A 190 5.07 27.25 -5.95
C VAL A 190 6.30 26.35 -5.83
N SER A 191 7.17 26.36 -6.83
CA SER A 191 8.33 25.48 -6.88
C SER A 191 9.32 25.76 -5.73
N LYS A 192 9.54 27.03 -5.38
CA LYS A 192 10.37 27.42 -4.22
C LYS A 192 9.84 26.87 -2.90
N ILE A 193 8.51 26.83 -2.72
CA ILE A 193 7.90 26.22 -1.54
C ILE A 193 8.13 24.71 -1.57
N LEU A 194 7.91 24.05 -2.71
CA LEU A 194 8.13 22.61 -2.85
C LEU A 194 9.59 22.20 -2.59
N GLU A 195 10.55 22.96 -3.10
CA GLU A 195 12.00 22.77 -2.88
C GLU A 195 12.42 22.94 -1.40
N SER A 196 11.67 23.72 -0.62
CA SER A 196 11.94 23.90 0.81
C SER A 196 11.57 22.67 1.66
N ILE A 197 10.79 21.73 1.11
CA ILE A 197 10.33 20.56 1.83
C ILE A 197 11.42 19.48 1.82
N PRO A 198 11.91 19.00 2.98
CA PRO A 198 12.95 17.98 3.03
C PRO A 198 12.58 16.72 2.24
N GLY A 199 13.54 16.20 1.46
CA GLY A 199 13.35 15.01 0.63
C GLY A 199 12.55 15.25 -0.66
N VAL A 200 12.09 16.47 -0.93
CA VAL A 200 11.47 16.82 -2.22
C VAL A 200 12.53 17.34 -3.18
N LYS A 201 12.57 16.77 -4.38
CA LYS A 201 13.36 17.22 -5.51
C LYS A 201 12.40 17.65 -6.62
N VAL A 202 12.47 18.92 -6.98
CA VAL A 202 11.68 19.49 -8.08
C VAL A 202 12.51 19.39 -9.36
N ILE A 203 11.90 18.86 -10.42
CA ILE A 203 12.52 18.66 -11.72
C ILE A 203 11.71 19.45 -12.74
N TYR A 204 12.32 20.51 -13.28
CA TYR A 204 11.71 21.35 -14.29
C TYR A 204 11.84 20.71 -15.67
N ARG A 205 10.85 20.98 -16.53
CA ARG A 205 10.93 20.67 -17.95
C ARG A 205 11.87 21.65 -18.65
N THR A 206 13.17 21.41 -18.53
CA THR A 206 14.19 22.19 -19.23
C THR A 206 14.50 21.59 -20.60
N ARG A 207 15.14 22.38 -21.46
CA ARG A 207 15.59 21.91 -22.78
C ARG A 207 16.56 20.74 -22.66
N GLU A 208 17.45 20.76 -21.67
CA GLU A 208 18.41 19.69 -21.43
C GLU A 208 17.71 18.38 -21.07
N LEU A 209 16.67 18.45 -20.23
CA LEU A 209 15.85 17.28 -19.89
C LEU A 209 15.14 16.73 -21.13
N GLU A 210 14.56 17.59 -21.96
CA GLU A 210 13.91 17.19 -23.20
C GLU A 210 14.89 16.54 -24.19
N GLU A 211 16.10 17.10 -24.34
CA GLU A 211 17.15 16.53 -25.18
C GLU A 211 17.65 15.17 -24.66
N GLN A 212 17.69 14.99 -23.33
CA GLN A 212 17.99 13.70 -22.72
C GLN A 212 16.87 12.69 -22.97
N GLN A 213 15.62 13.09 -22.78
CA GLN A 213 14.44 12.25 -23.00
C GLN A 213 14.28 11.88 -24.48
N ALA A 214 14.63 12.77 -25.42
CA ALA A 214 14.63 12.49 -26.85
C ALA A 214 15.60 11.36 -27.27
N LYS A 215 16.65 11.12 -26.47
CA LYS A 215 17.62 10.04 -26.67
C LYS A 215 17.26 8.76 -25.90
N SER A 216 16.13 8.75 -25.20
CA SER A 216 15.68 7.60 -24.41
C SER A 216 15.50 6.36 -25.28
N ARG A 217 15.87 5.21 -24.71
CA ARG A 217 15.59 3.90 -25.31
C ARG A 217 14.09 3.67 -25.52
N ILE A 218 13.24 4.28 -24.68
CA ILE A 218 11.78 4.11 -24.73
C ILE A 218 11.20 4.37 -26.13
N TRP A 219 11.77 5.30 -26.90
CA TRP A 219 11.31 5.60 -28.27
C TRP A 219 11.44 4.42 -29.25
N ASN A 220 12.29 3.45 -28.95
CA ASN A 220 12.47 2.23 -29.75
C ASN A 220 11.68 1.04 -29.20
N GLU A 221 10.92 1.22 -28.12
CA GLU A 221 10.19 0.14 -27.47
C GLU A 221 8.79 -0.06 -28.06
N THR A 222 8.46 -1.30 -28.41
CA THR A 222 7.19 -1.63 -29.06
C THR A 222 5.98 -1.46 -28.13
N TRP A 223 6.15 -1.67 -26.82
CA TRP A 223 5.07 -1.59 -25.83
C TRP A 223 4.49 -0.18 -25.66
N LEU A 224 5.24 0.88 -25.99
CA LEU A 224 4.77 2.27 -25.93
C LEU A 224 4.48 2.88 -27.31
N SER A 225 4.89 2.20 -28.39
CA SER A 225 4.81 2.72 -29.77
C SER A 225 3.43 3.23 -30.18
N SER A 226 2.35 2.55 -29.77
CA SER A 226 0.98 2.91 -30.14
C SER A 226 0.50 4.24 -29.53
N PHE A 227 1.23 4.78 -28.56
CA PHE A 227 0.91 6.04 -27.86
C PHE A 227 1.73 7.22 -28.37
N PHE A 228 2.77 6.99 -29.18
CA PHE A 228 3.63 8.06 -29.68
C PHE A 228 2.89 9.01 -30.63
N TYR A 229 3.32 10.28 -30.60
CA TYR A 229 2.88 11.34 -31.50
C TYR A 229 1.35 11.57 -31.53
N LYS A 230 0.67 11.20 -30.44
CA LYS A 230 -0.75 11.47 -30.21
C LYS A 230 -0.89 12.52 -29.10
N PRO A 231 -1.85 13.44 -29.23
CA PRO A 231 -1.99 14.56 -28.31
C PRO A 231 -2.57 14.16 -26.95
N CYS A 232 -2.49 15.09 -26.01
CA CYS A 232 -3.16 15.07 -24.72
C CYS A 232 -2.89 13.84 -23.84
N ASN A 233 -3.86 12.93 -23.63
CA ASN A 233 -3.66 11.81 -22.69
C ASN A 233 -2.54 10.87 -23.14
N TYR A 234 -2.41 10.69 -24.45
CA TYR A 234 -1.34 9.89 -25.03
C TYR A 234 0.02 10.53 -24.80
N GLU A 235 0.14 11.84 -25.05
CA GLU A 235 1.35 12.62 -24.79
C GLU A 235 1.73 12.58 -23.31
N LEU A 236 0.74 12.79 -22.42
CA LEU A 236 0.95 12.71 -20.97
C LEU A 236 1.45 11.34 -20.55
N PHE A 237 0.86 10.26 -21.08
CA PHE A 237 1.26 8.89 -20.76
C PHE A 237 2.71 8.59 -21.19
N VAL A 238 3.12 9.07 -22.37
CA VAL A 238 4.50 8.96 -22.85
C VAL A 238 5.44 9.79 -21.98
N LYS A 239 5.07 11.03 -21.68
CA LYS A 239 5.85 11.94 -20.83
C LYS A 239 6.05 11.39 -19.41
N GLN A 240 4.99 10.87 -18.79
CA GLN A 240 5.09 10.20 -17.49
C GLN A 240 6.05 9.01 -17.55
N SER A 241 6.00 8.21 -18.62
CA SER A 241 6.93 7.09 -18.81
C SER A 241 8.40 7.55 -18.94
N LEU A 242 8.67 8.63 -19.68
CA LEU A 242 10.01 9.22 -19.77
C LEU A 242 10.49 9.79 -18.44
N ASN A 243 9.62 10.47 -17.69
CA ASN A 243 9.91 10.99 -16.36
C ASN A 243 10.23 9.85 -15.38
N MET A 244 9.46 8.75 -15.42
CA MET A 244 9.74 7.56 -14.62
C MET A 244 11.11 6.95 -14.96
N GLU A 245 11.52 6.93 -16.23
CA GLU A 245 12.85 6.44 -16.62
C GLU A 245 13.97 7.27 -15.98
N MET A 246 13.83 8.60 -15.98
CA MET A 246 14.79 9.50 -15.32
C MET A 246 14.75 9.32 -13.80
N ALA A 247 13.56 9.11 -13.23
CA ALA A 247 13.38 8.87 -11.81
C ALA A 247 14.05 7.58 -11.33
N ILE A 248 14.10 6.52 -12.14
CA ILE A 248 14.83 5.29 -11.81
C ILE A 248 16.32 5.59 -11.59
N VAL A 249 16.93 6.41 -12.46
CA VAL A 249 18.34 6.81 -12.32
C VAL A 249 18.54 7.60 -11.03
N MET A 250 17.71 8.63 -10.81
CA MET A 250 17.79 9.46 -9.60
C MET A 250 17.53 8.66 -8.31
N ALA A 251 16.65 7.66 -8.36
CA ALA A 251 16.35 6.75 -7.26
C ALA A 251 17.56 5.87 -6.93
N ARG A 252 18.21 5.30 -7.95
CA ARG A 252 19.43 4.51 -7.77
C ARG A 252 20.55 5.35 -7.15
N ASP A 253 20.79 6.55 -7.67
CA ASP A 253 21.82 7.46 -7.16
C ASP A 253 21.54 7.90 -5.72
N ALA A 254 20.27 7.99 -5.33
CA ALA A 254 19.84 8.30 -3.98
C ALA A 254 19.83 7.08 -3.03
N GLY A 255 20.16 5.87 -3.52
CA GLY A 255 20.18 4.65 -2.71
C GLY A 255 18.81 4.27 -2.14
N VAL A 256 17.71 4.59 -2.83
CA VAL A 256 16.36 4.23 -2.37
C VAL A 256 16.03 2.78 -2.73
N ASP A 257 15.27 2.10 -1.89
CA ASP A 257 14.93 0.68 -2.07
C ASP A 257 13.75 0.49 -3.01
N TRP A 258 12.75 1.36 -2.91
CA TRP A 258 11.48 1.24 -3.62
C TRP A 258 11.11 2.54 -4.34
N ILE A 259 10.60 2.41 -5.56
CA ILE A 259 10.05 3.52 -6.36
C ILE A 259 8.59 3.26 -6.72
N ILE A 260 7.77 4.30 -6.63
CA ILE A 260 6.33 4.29 -6.96
C ILE A 260 6.03 5.48 -7.86
N HIS A 261 5.27 5.29 -8.94
CA HIS A 261 4.67 6.40 -9.67
C HIS A 261 3.25 6.62 -9.15
N LEU A 262 2.94 7.86 -8.75
CA LEU A 262 1.60 8.25 -8.28
C LEU A 262 1.21 9.59 -8.88
N ASP A 263 -0.05 9.71 -9.26
CA ASP A 263 -0.64 10.98 -9.67
C ASP A 263 -1.02 11.80 -8.42
N THR A 264 -1.10 13.13 -8.54
CA THR A 264 -1.40 14.01 -7.40
C THR A 264 -2.85 13.96 -6.93
N ASP A 265 -3.69 13.14 -7.56
CA ASP A 265 -5.05 12.77 -7.16
C ASP A 265 -5.12 11.34 -6.58
N GLU A 266 -3.98 10.73 -6.24
CA GLU A 266 -3.90 9.36 -5.73
C GLU A 266 -3.24 9.30 -4.35
N LEU A 267 -3.87 8.60 -3.40
CA LEU A 267 -3.29 8.31 -2.08
C LEU A 267 -3.05 6.82 -1.90
N LEU A 268 -1.87 6.44 -1.44
CA LEU A 268 -1.65 5.06 -0.98
C LEU A 268 -2.40 4.81 0.33
N HIS A 269 -3.15 3.73 0.40
CA HIS A 269 -3.86 3.26 1.58
C HIS A 269 -3.21 1.97 2.08
N PRO A 270 -2.18 2.03 2.96
CA PRO A 270 -1.46 0.86 3.46
C PRO A 270 -2.26 0.10 4.55
N ALA A 271 -3.55 -0.13 4.33
CA ALA A 271 -4.35 -0.97 5.22
C ALA A 271 -3.74 -2.37 5.37
N GLY A 272 -3.96 -2.96 6.54
CA GLY A 272 -3.35 -4.24 6.94
C GLY A 272 -1.93 -4.15 7.47
N SER A 273 -1.27 -2.99 7.34
CA SER A 273 0.02 -2.75 7.97
C SER A 273 -0.12 -2.31 9.43
N ARG A 274 0.85 -2.71 10.26
CA ARG A 274 0.97 -2.16 11.61
C ARG A 274 1.22 -0.66 11.52
N GLU A 275 0.56 0.10 12.39
CA GLU A 275 0.73 1.56 12.51
C GLU A 275 0.40 2.33 11.21
N TYR A 276 -0.32 1.72 10.26
CA TYR A 276 -0.67 2.35 8.98
C TYR A 276 0.58 2.84 8.23
N SER A 277 1.63 1.99 8.20
CA SER A 277 2.94 2.30 7.68
C SER A 277 3.23 1.56 6.37
N LEU A 278 3.38 2.32 5.29
CA LEU A 278 3.85 1.79 4.00
C LEU A 278 5.27 1.24 4.13
N ARG A 279 6.10 1.84 4.98
CA ARG A 279 7.45 1.36 5.26
C ARG A 279 7.42 -0.05 5.84
N GLN A 280 6.60 -0.28 6.87
CA GLN A 280 6.47 -1.62 7.46
C GLN A 280 5.94 -2.62 6.43
N LEU A 281 4.92 -2.22 5.66
CA LEU A 281 4.35 -3.05 4.62
C LEU A 281 5.40 -3.50 3.58
N LEU A 282 6.25 -2.60 3.10
CA LEU A 282 7.28 -2.92 2.11
C LEU A 282 8.52 -3.61 2.71
N LEU A 283 8.77 -3.48 4.01
CA LEU A 283 9.79 -4.25 4.73
C LEU A 283 9.44 -5.73 4.85
N ASP A 284 8.16 -6.04 5.01
CA ASP A 284 7.67 -7.42 5.13
C ASP A 284 7.62 -8.17 3.79
N VAL A 285 7.81 -7.45 2.67
CA VAL A 285 7.85 -8.03 1.33
C VAL A 285 9.10 -8.90 1.15
N PRO A 286 8.97 -10.18 0.74
CA PRO A 286 10.10 -11.06 0.51
C PRO A 286 11.14 -10.48 -0.47
N GLY A 287 12.42 -10.78 -0.22
CA GLY A 287 13.53 -10.25 -1.03
C GLY A 287 13.55 -10.71 -2.49
N ASN A 288 12.83 -11.79 -2.82
CA ASN A 288 12.71 -12.29 -4.20
C ASN A 288 11.57 -11.64 -4.99
N VAL A 289 10.73 -10.82 -4.37
CA VAL A 289 9.66 -10.06 -5.02
C VAL A 289 10.23 -8.76 -5.56
N ASP A 290 10.00 -8.52 -6.85
CA ASP A 290 10.48 -7.34 -7.57
C ASP A 290 9.49 -6.18 -7.52
N THR A 291 8.19 -6.48 -7.61
CA THR A 291 7.11 -5.48 -7.68
C THR A 291 5.94 -5.85 -6.78
N VAL A 292 5.28 -4.82 -6.24
CA VAL A 292 4.12 -4.95 -5.35
C VAL A 292 3.00 -4.11 -5.91
N ILE A 293 1.84 -4.73 -6.17
CA ILE A 293 0.67 -4.09 -6.75
C ILE A 293 -0.29 -3.68 -5.63
N PHE A 294 -0.72 -2.42 -5.69
CA PHE A 294 -1.78 -1.81 -4.90
C PHE A 294 -3.03 -1.72 -5.80
N PRO A 295 -4.05 -2.57 -5.59
CA PRO A 295 -5.32 -2.46 -6.32
C PRO A 295 -5.96 -1.08 -6.09
N ASN A 296 -6.61 -0.52 -7.11
CA ASN A 296 -7.20 0.82 -6.99
C ASN A 296 -8.64 0.80 -6.51
N TYR A 297 -8.98 1.78 -5.68
CA TYR A 297 -10.35 2.15 -5.38
C TYR A 297 -10.65 3.50 -6.02
N GLU A 298 -11.77 3.62 -6.72
CA GLU A 298 -12.13 4.82 -7.47
C GLU A 298 -13.21 5.62 -6.73
N SER A 299 -13.01 6.92 -6.53
CA SER A 299 -13.98 7.77 -5.84
C SER A 299 -15.35 7.74 -6.51
N SER A 300 -16.39 7.86 -5.71
CA SER A 300 -17.76 8.03 -6.18
C SER A 300 -18.29 9.38 -5.73
N VAL A 301 -19.00 10.06 -6.64
CA VAL A 301 -19.60 11.36 -6.35
C VAL A 301 -20.72 11.19 -5.33
N GLU A 302 -20.50 11.66 -4.10
CA GLU A 302 -21.52 11.71 -3.04
C GLU A 302 -22.22 13.07 -2.99
N ARG A 303 -21.48 14.14 -3.30
CA ARG A 303 -21.93 15.53 -3.37
C ARG A 303 -21.17 16.25 -4.48
N ASP A 304 -21.71 17.37 -4.97
CA ASP A 304 -21.09 18.16 -6.04
C ASP A 304 -20.33 19.40 -5.53
N ASP A 305 -20.56 19.80 -4.27
CA ASP A 305 -19.98 20.97 -3.62
C ASP A 305 -18.59 20.73 -3.00
N ILE A 306 -17.88 19.69 -3.48
CA ILE A 306 -16.56 19.29 -2.98
C ILE A 306 -15.49 20.33 -3.34
N ASN A 307 -14.76 20.80 -2.33
CA ASN A 307 -13.67 21.76 -2.48
C ASN A 307 -12.31 21.12 -2.18
N GLU A 308 -12.24 20.26 -1.17
CA GLU A 308 -11.04 19.55 -0.74
C GLU A 308 -11.23 18.03 -0.88
N PRO A 309 -10.92 17.44 -2.04
CA PRO A 309 -11.26 16.03 -2.31
C PRO A 309 -10.70 15.04 -1.29
N PHE A 310 -9.48 15.24 -0.80
CA PHE A 310 -8.86 14.31 0.14
C PHE A 310 -9.58 14.24 1.49
N SER A 311 -10.07 15.36 2.01
CA SER A 311 -10.78 15.43 3.30
C SER A 311 -12.27 15.14 3.18
N GLU A 312 -12.88 15.46 2.04
CA GLU A 312 -14.34 15.40 1.89
C GLU A 312 -14.87 14.12 1.24
N VAL A 313 -14.10 13.47 0.35
CA VAL A 313 -14.54 12.24 -0.33
C VAL A 313 -14.38 11.05 0.60
N SER A 314 -15.46 10.31 0.84
CA SER A 314 -15.46 9.18 1.79
C SER A 314 -15.79 7.83 1.14
N MET A 315 -16.41 7.84 -0.04
CA MET A 315 -16.89 6.65 -0.72
C MET A 315 -16.10 6.31 -1.98
N PHE A 316 -15.63 5.06 -2.07
CA PHE A 316 -14.89 4.54 -3.21
C PHE A 316 -15.42 3.18 -3.69
N LYS A 317 -15.50 3.00 -5.00
CA LYS A 317 -15.69 1.69 -5.63
C LYS A 317 -14.44 0.84 -5.41
N LYS A 318 -14.59 -0.37 -4.85
CA LYS A 318 -13.46 -1.27 -4.61
C LYS A 318 -13.02 -2.00 -5.87
N ASN A 319 -11.74 -2.35 -5.92
CA ASN A 319 -11.20 -3.22 -6.97
C ASN A 319 -11.79 -4.63 -6.86
N TYR A 320 -12.02 -5.30 -7.98
CA TYR A 320 -12.52 -6.68 -8.00
C TYR A 320 -11.60 -7.65 -7.24
N ASP A 321 -10.29 -7.37 -7.18
CA ASP A 321 -9.32 -8.16 -6.42
C ASP A 321 -9.62 -8.19 -4.91
N HIS A 322 -10.32 -7.18 -4.39
CA HIS A 322 -10.67 -7.05 -2.98
C HIS A 322 -12.16 -7.32 -2.71
N LEU A 323 -12.82 -7.99 -3.66
CA LEU A 323 -14.24 -8.33 -3.59
C LEU A 323 -14.44 -9.84 -3.75
N PRO A 324 -15.45 -10.43 -3.07
CA PRO A 324 -15.89 -11.77 -3.39
C PRO A 324 -16.32 -11.85 -4.86
N LYS A 325 -15.89 -12.90 -5.57
CA LYS A 325 -16.17 -13.08 -7.00
C LYS A 325 -17.67 -13.01 -7.29
N ASP A 326 -18.48 -13.71 -6.49
CA ASP A 326 -19.94 -13.76 -6.68
C ASP A 326 -20.58 -12.37 -6.55
N THR A 327 -20.10 -11.55 -5.62
CA THR A 327 -20.56 -10.16 -5.46
C THR A 327 -20.19 -9.32 -6.69
N TYR A 328 -18.94 -9.39 -7.14
CA TYR A 328 -18.49 -8.62 -8.30
C TYR A 328 -19.27 -9.00 -9.56
N PHE A 329 -19.35 -10.29 -9.89
CA PHE A 329 -20.03 -10.74 -11.10
C PHE A 329 -21.54 -10.58 -11.02
N GLY A 330 -22.16 -10.84 -9.86
CA GLY A 330 -23.59 -10.67 -9.65
C GLY A 330 -24.04 -9.22 -9.80
N MET A 331 -23.19 -8.26 -9.42
CA MET A 331 -23.50 -6.83 -9.48
C MET A 331 -22.85 -6.08 -10.64
N TYR A 332 -22.06 -6.75 -11.48
CA TYR A 332 -21.28 -6.09 -12.54
C TYR A 332 -22.17 -5.24 -13.47
N LYS A 333 -23.24 -5.85 -14.00
CA LYS A 333 -24.17 -5.19 -14.93
C LYS A 333 -24.81 -3.94 -14.33
N GLU A 334 -25.17 -4.00 -13.05
CA GLU A 334 -25.76 -2.87 -12.33
C GLU A 334 -24.72 -1.79 -12.04
N SER A 335 -23.50 -2.19 -11.69
CA SER A 335 -22.41 -1.29 -11.30
C SER A 335 -21.83 -0.53 -12.49
N THR A 336 -21.80 -1.14 -13.67
CA THR A 336 -21.28 -0.50 -14.88
C THR A 336 -22.33 0.34 -15.62
N ARG A 337 -23.63 0.05 -15.45
CA ARG A 337 -24.74 0.74 -16.14
C ARG A 337 -24.52 0.90 -17.66
N GLY A 338 -23.93 -0.11 -18.28
CA GLY A 338 -23.62 -0.11 -19.71
C GLY A 338 -22.27 0.50 -20.08
N ASN A 339 -21.50 1.03 -19.12
CA ASN A 339 -20.08 1.33 -19.33
C ASN A 339 -19.33 0.00 -19.61
N PRO A 340 -18.48 -0.08 -20.64
CA PRO A 340 -17.73 -1.30 -20.92
C PRO A 340 -16.78 -1.69 -19.79
N ASN A 341 -16.33 -0.70 -19.00
CA ASN A 341 -15.44 -0.90 -17.87
C ASN A 341 -16.17 -0.68 -16.53
N TYR A 342 -15.73 -1.37 -15.49
CA TYR A 342 -16.26 -1.19 -14.13
C TYR A 342 -15.83 0.14 -13.50
N PHE A 343 -14.56 0.52 -13.72
CA PHE A 343 -14.01 1.83 -13.37
C PHE A 343 -14.01 2.78 -14.56
N PHE A 344 -14.06 4.07 -14.30
CA PHE A 344 -14.00 5.10 -15.34
C PHE A 344 -12.58 5.34 -15.84
N THR A 345 -11.56 5.24 -14.97
CA THR A 345 -10.17 5.54 -15.33
C THR A 345 -9.35 4.30 -15.63
N TYR A 346 -9.08 3.49 -14.61
CA TYR A 346 -8.29 2.27 -14.72
C TYR A 346 -8.68 1.28 -13.62
N GLY A 347 -8.45 -0.02 -13.87
CA GLY A 347 -8.70 -1.09 -12.89
C GLY A 347 -7.47 -1.90 -12.51
N ASN A 348 -6.32 -1.56 -13.08
CA ASN A 348 -5.07 -2.27 -12.84
C ASN A 348 -4.35 -1.80 -11.57
N GLY A 349 -4.79 -0.80 -10.82
CA GLY A 349 -4.02 -0.34 -9.64
C GLY A 349 -2.69 0.32 -9.97
N LYS A 350 -1.91 0.65 -8.93
CA LYS A 350 -0.53 1.16 -9.03
C LYS A 350 0.45 0.12 -8.50
N SER A 351 1.74 0.26 -8.79
CA SER A 351 2.75 -0.63 -8.20
C SER A 351 4.00 0.09 -7.71
N ALA A 352 4.56 -0.47 -6.64
CA ALA A 352 5.92 -0.20 -6.20
C ALA A 352 6.87 -1.20 -6.85
N ALA A 353 8.08 -0.77 -7.19
CA ALA A 353 9.15 -1.65 -7.67
C ALA A 353 10.42 -1.46 -6.86
N ARG A 354 11.16 -2.55 -6.64
CA ARG A 354 12.52 -2.45 -6.11
C ARG A 354 13.41 -1.76 -7.12
N VAL A 355 14.21 -0.81 -6.66
CA VAL A 355 15.23 -0.17 -7.49
C VAL A 355 16.35 -1.17 -7.72
N GLN A 356 16.52 -1.59 -8.97
CA GLN A 356 17.50 -2.60 -9.36
C GLN A 356 18.00 -2.35 -10.78
N ASP A 357 18.99 -3.12 -11.20
CA ASP A 357 19.50 -3.06 -12.56
C ASP A 357 18.43 -3.43 -13.58
N HIS A 358 18.46 -2.72 -14.72
CA HIS A 358 17.54 -2.91 -15.83
C HIS A 358 16.06 -2.69 -15.53
N LEU A 359 15.71 -2.14 -14.36
CA LEU A 359 14.37 -1.65 -14.06
C LEU A 359 13.95 -0.63 -15.13
N ARG A 360 12.71 -0.73 -15.59
CA ARG A 360 12.11 0.19 -16.56
C ARG A 360 10.66 0.52 -16.22
N PRO A 361 10.14 1.64 -16.73
CA PRO A 361 8.70 1.91 -16.72
C PRO A 361 7.94 0.91 -17.59
N ASN A 362 6.66 0.70 -17.28
CA ASN A 362 5.71 -0.02 -18.14
C ASN A 362 4.37 0.73 -18.18
N GLY A 363 4.45 2.01 -18.52
CA GLY A 363 3.37 2.98 -18.32
C GLY A 363 3.29 3.47 -16.88
N ALA A 364 2.48 4.52 -16.66
CA ALA A 364 2.35 5.22 -15.37
C ALA A 364 1.87 4.35 -14.19
N HIS A 365 1.42 3.12 -14.45
CA HIS A 365 0.80 2.25 -13.44
C HIS A 365 1.63 1.02 -13.08
N ARG A 366 2.70 0.75 -13.84
CA ARG A 366 3.48 -0.49 -13.74
C ARG A 366 4.96 -0.28 -14.02
N TRP A 367 5.73 -1.26 -13.57
CA TRP A 367 7.16 -1.37 -13.80
C TRP A 367 7.46 -2.68 -14.52
N HIS A 368 8.62 -2.75 -15.17
CA HIS A 368 9.11 -3.98 -15.78
C HIS A 368 10.64 -4.04 -15.69
N ASN A 369 11.25 -5.08 -16.24
CA ASN A 369 12.70 -5.19 -16.32
C ASN A 369 13.13 -5.61 -17.73
N TYR A 370 14.21 -5.04 -18.26
CA TYR A 370 14.69 -5.37 -19.61
C TYR A 370 15.30 -6.78 -19.71
N MET A 371 15.72 -7.38 -18.60
CA MET A 371 16.49 -8.63 -18.57
C MET A 371 15.73 -9.82 -17.98
N LYS A 372 14.62 -9.58 -17.28
CA LYS A 372 13.81 -10.64 -16.66
C LYS A 372 12.33 -10.25 -16.58
N THR A 373 11.47 -11.25 -16.45
CA THR A 373 10.08 -10.99 -16.01
C THR A 373 10.09 -10.73 -14.50
N PRO A 374 9.62 -9.57 -14.02
CA PRO A 374 9.59 -9.28 -12.59
C PRO A 374 8.67 -10.24 -11.85
N ARG A 375 9.06 -10.65 -10.64
CA ARG A 375 8.17 -11.35 -9.72
C ARG A 375 7.26 -10.35 -9.03
N GLU A 376 5.98 -10.37 -9.40
CA GLU A 376 4.97 -9.47 -8.87
C GLU A 376 4.12 -10.15 -7.79
N ILE A 377 3.75 -9.40 -6.75
CA ILE A 377 2.68 -9.79 -5.82
C ILE A 377 1.62 -8.69 -5.77
N LYS A 378 0.40 -9.07 -5.40
CA LYS A 378 -0.71 -8.14 -5.18
C LYS A 378 -1.05 -8.11 -3.69
N LEU A 379 -1.22 -6.92 -3.14
CA LEU A 379 -1.63 -6.76 -1.75
C LEU A 379 -3.13 -7.01 -1.63
N GLU A 380 -3.57 -7.61 -0.52
CA GLU A 380 -4.97 -8.00 -0.29
C GLU A 380 -5.77 -6.93 0.47
N GLU A 381 -5.09 -6.11 1.27
CA GLU A 381 -5.72 -5.08 2.11
C GLU A 381 -5.31 -3.66 1.70
N ALA A 382 -4.07 -3.47 1.31
CA ALA A 382 -3.55 -2.18 0.89
C ALA A 382 -3.97 -1.83 -0.55
N ALA A 383 -4.30 -0.57 -0.77
CA ALA A 383 -4.85 -0.07 -2.02
C ALA A 383 -4.25 1.27 -2.42
N VAL A 384 -4.60 1.74 -3.62
CA VAL A 384 -4.47 3.15 -4.01
C VAL A 384 -5.87 3.75 -4.11
N LEU A 385 -6.12 4.83 -3.38
CA LEU A 385 -7.36 5.60 -3.46
C LEU A 385 -7.20 6.62 -4.57
N HIS A 386 -7.99 6.49 -5.64
CA HIS A 386 -7.98 7.40 -6.78
C HIS A 386 -9.16 8.37 -6.68
N TYR A 387 -8.85 9.64 -6.44
CA TYR A 387 -9.82 10.73 -6.30
C TYR A 387 -10.17 11.30 -7.67
N THR A 388 -10.59 10.42 -8.58
CA THR A 388 -10.92 10.80 -9.95
C THR A 388 -12.39 11.12 -10.10
N TYR A 389 -12.67 12.28 -10.68
CA TYR A 389 -14.02 12.88 -10.78
C TYR A 389 -14.78 12.92 -9.44
N PRO A 390 -14.21 13.52 -8.37
CA PRO A 390 -14.90 13.66 -7.10
C PRO A 390 -16.19 14.49 -7.19
N LYS A 391 -16.34 15.32 -8.23
CA LYS A 391 -17.56 16.09 -8.55
C LYS A 391 -17.86 16.12 -10.04
N PHE A 392 -19.08 16.48 -10.43
CA PHE A 392 -19.50 16.45 -11.84
C PHE A 392 -18.75 17.47 -12.70
N SER A 393 -18.41 18.62 -12.13
CA SER A 393 -17.64 19.67 -12.83
C SER A 393 -16.24 19.22 -13.28
N ASP A 394 -15.69 18.14 -12.70
CA ASP A 394 -14.40 17.58 -13.12
C ASP A 394 -14.45 16.92 -14.51
N LEU A 395 -15.64 16.51 -14.97
CA LEU A 395 -15.83 15.99 -16.33
C LEU A 395 -15.52 17.08 -17.36
N THR A 396 -16.06 18.28 -17.13
CA THR A 396 -15.84 19.44 -18.00
C THR A 396 -14.38 19.90 -17.91
N SER A 397 -13.82 19.98 -16.70
CA SER A 397 -12.42 20.42 -16.52
C SER A 397 -11.44 19.49 -17.22
N ARG A 398 -11.67 18.17 -17.20
CA ARG A 398 -10.79 17.19 -17.85
C ARG A 398 -10.89 17.24 -19.38
N ARG A 399 -12.07 17.47 -19.93
CA ARG A 399 -12.26 17.72 -21.38
C ARG A 399 -11.42 18.91 -21.83
N ASP A 400 -11.51 20.01 -21.09
CA ASP A 400 -10.91 21.30 -21.47
C ASP A 400 -9.37 21.32 -21.32
N ARG A 401 -8.77 20.33 -20.63
CA ARG A 401 -7.31 20.16 -20.57
C ARG A 401 -6.69 19.83 -21.92
N CYS A 402 -7.43 19.11 -22.75
CA CYS A 402 -7.02 18.77 -24.10
C CYS A 402 -7.62 19.84 -25.02
N GLY A 403 -6.83 20.65 -25.70
CA GLY A 403 -7.32 21.64 -26.69
C GLY A 403 -7.94 21.01 -27.96
N CYS A 404 -8.64 19.90 -27.80
CA CYS A 404 -9.22 19.08 -28.85
C CYS A 404 -10.65 19.50 -29.11
N LYS A 405 -11.04 19.45 -30.38
CA LYS A 405 -12.40 19.78 -30.81
C LYS A 405 -13.35 18.67 -30.37
N PRO A 406 -14.61 18.99 -30.02
CA PRO A 406 -15.62 18.00 -29.62
C PRO A 406 -16.19 17.23 -30.83
N THR A 407 -15.33 16.79 -31.75
CA THR A 407 -15.70 15.91 -32.87
C THR A 407 -15.29 14.48 -32.56
N LYS A 408 -16.02 13.50 -33.08
CA LYS A 408 -15.77 12.07 -32.80
C LYS A 408 -14.33 11.66 -33.18
N GLU A 409 -13.82 12.17 -34.29
CA GLU A 409 -12.48 11.88 -34.80
C GLU A 409 -11.40 12.50 -33.91
N ASP A 410 -11.58 13.76 -33.48
CA ASP A 410 -10.56 14.48 -32.72
C ASP A 410 -10.52 14.01 -31.26
N VAL A 411 -11.68 13.76 -30.66
CA VAL A 411 -11.81 13.17 -29.32
C VAL A 411 -11.18 11.76 -29.28
N LYS A 412 -11.40 10.93 -30.30
CA LYS A 412 -10.75 9.60 -30.39
C LYS A 412 -9.22 9.71 -30.47
N ARG A 413 -8.70 10.78 -31.07
CA ARG A 413 -7.26 11.05 -31.18
C ARG A 413 -6.65 11.53 -29.85
N CYS A 414 -7.42 12.23 -29.02
CA CYS A 414 -6.92 12.85 -27.78
C CYS A 414 -7.09 11.99 -26.52
N PHE A 415 -8.17 11.22 -26.43
CA PHE A 415 -8.53 10.48 -25.22
C PHE A 415 -8.35 8.98 -25.39
N MET A 416 -7.67 8.36 -24.42
CA MET A 416 -7.44 6.91 -24.40
C MET A 416 -8.70 6.15 -24.00
N LEU A 417 -9.45 6.69 -23.05
CA LEU A 417 -10.58 6.04 -22.39
C LEU A 417 -11.88 6.33 -23.12
N GLU A 418 -12.72 5.31 -23.28
CA GLU A 418 -14.03 5.45 -23.93
C GLU A 418 -14.96 6.38 -23.17
N PHE A 419 -14.92 6.34 -21.83
CA PHE A 419 -15.68 7.23 -20.98
C PHE A 419 -15.33 8.71 -21.24
N ASP A 420 -14.03 9.06 -21.23
CA ASP A 420 -13.54 10.40 -21.55
C ASP A 420 -13.97 10.85 -22.96
N ARG A 421 -14.05 9.91 -23.92
CA ARG A 421 -14.54 10.21 -25.27
C ARG A 421 -16.03 10.54 -25.27
N ALA A 422 -16.84 9.72 -24.59
CA ALA A 422 -18.30 9.87 -24.57
C ALA A 422 -18.73 11.20 -23.94
N VAL A 423 -18.08 11.62 -22.86
CA VAL A 423 -18.38 12.91 -22.20
C VAL A 423 -17.86 14.11 -22.99
N SER A 424 -16.85 13.93 -23.84
CA SER A 424 -16.30 14.99 -24.68
C SER A 424 -17.05 15.21 -25.99
N THR A 425 -17.84 14.24 -26.46
CA THR A 425 -18.64 14.34 -27.70
C THR A 425 -20.10 14.75 -27.49
N ASN A 426 -20.68 14.44 -26.34
CA ASN A 426 -22.11 14.59 -26.06
C ASN A 426 -22.47 15.88 -25.28
N ALA A 427 -21.56 16.85 -25.23
CA ALA A 427 -21.72 18.08 -24.44
C ALA A 427 -22.10 19.28 -25.31
#